data_AF-A0A7J4RFK3-F1
#
_entry.id   AF-A0A7J4RFK3-F1
#
_cell.length_a   1.000
_cell.length_b   1.000
_cell.length_c   1.000
_cell.angle_alpha   90.00
_cell.angle_beta   90.00
_cell.angle_gamma   90.00
#
_symmetry.space_group_name_H-M   'P 1'
#
loop_
_entity.id
_entity.type
_entity.pdbx_description
1 polymer ?
#
loop_
_entity_poly.entity_id
_entity_poly.type
_entity_poly.pdbx_seq_one_letter_code
_entity_poly.pdbx_strand_id
1 'polypeptide(L)'
;MRQGLPRIPKDRIAVLIGSKGATAKSLREASGAKEFHIDSESGDVEVVWGEPGSYDPIKAMKFPDVIKAIGRGMAPNAAIRLLDDDN
;
A
#
# COMPACT_ATOMS: atom_id res chain seq x y z
N MET A 1 1.18 1.32 15.01
CA MET A 1 0.14 2.37 14.78
C MET A 1 -0.77 1.91 13.64
N ARG A 2 -2.10 2.03 13.77
CA ARG A 2 -3.07 1.71 12.70
C ARG A 2 -3.43 2.96 11.92
N GLN A 3 -3.45 2.88 10.58
CA GLN A 3 -3.73 4.01 9.69
C GLN A 3 -4.67 3.54 8.56
N GLY A 4 -5.78 4.26 8.39
CA GLY A 4 -6.64 4.11 7.21
C GLY A 4 -6.00 4.78 5.98
N LEU A 5 -6.08 4.11 4.84
CA LEU A 5 -5.54 4.59 3.56
C LEU A 5 -6.66 4.96 2.59
N PRO A 6 -6.35 5.64 1.48
CA PRO A 6 -7.35 5.93 0.46
C PRO A 6 -8.01 4.64 -0.06
N ARG A 7 -9.33 4.65 -0.07
CA ARG A 7 -10.15 3.57 -0.62
C ARG A 7 -9.79 3.32 -2.09
N ILE A 8 -9.70 2.05 -2.48
CA ILE A 8 -9.41 1.64 -3.86
C ILE A 8 -10.74 1.42 -4.63
N PRO A 9 -10.84 1.84 -5.91
CA PRO A 9 -11.97 1.47 -6.76
C PRO A 9 -12.14 -0.04 -6.88
N LYS A 10 -13.40 -0.52 -6.99
CA LYS A 10 -13.72 -1.96 -6.98
C LYS A 10 -13.02 -2.76 -8.08
N ASP A 11 -12.92 -2.19 -9.28
CA ASP A 11 -12.22 -2.78 -10.43
C ASP A 11 -10.71 -2.89 -10.23
N ARG A 12 -10.15 -2.16 -9.25
CA ARG A 12 -8.72 -2.12 -8.94
C ARG A 12 -8.34 -2.92 -7.70
N ILE A 13 -9.30 -3.43 -6.92
CA ILE A 13 -9.03 -4.29 -5.75
C ILE A 13 -8.17 -5.49 -6.15
N ALA A 14 -8.54 -6.20 -7.21
CA ALA A 14 -7.80 -7.37 -7.68
C ALA A 14 -6.36 -7.04 -8.10
N VAL A 15 -6.13 -5.83 -8.63
CA VAL A 15 -4.80 -5.35 -9.00
C VAL A 15 -3.97 -5.02 -7.77
N LEU A 16 -4.58 -4.43 -6.74
CA LEU A 16 -3.92 -4.11 -5.48
C LEU A 16 -3.54 -5.38 -4.70
N ILE A 17 -4.41 -6.39 -4.69
CA ILE A 17 -4.15 -7.69 -4.05
C ILE A 17 -3.10 -8.47 -4.86
N GLY A 18 -3.27 -8.54 -6.18
CA GLY A 18 -2.44 -9.33 -7.09
C GLY A 18 -2.70 -10.84 -6.98
N SER A 19 -2.12 -11.60 -7.90
CA SER A 19 -2.26 -13.06 -7.92
C SER A 19 -1.80 -13.67 -6.60
N LYS A 20 -2.69 -14.39 -5.91
CA LYS A 20 -2.43 -15.00 -4.58
C LYS A 20 -1.91 -14.00 -3.54
N GLY A 21 -2.25 -12.71 -3.65
CA GLY A 21 -1.79 -11.67 -2.72
C GLY A 21 -0.36 -11.17 -2.96
N ALA A 22 0.28 -11.52 -4.08
CA ALA A 22 1.68 -11.19 -4.34
C ALA A 22 1.95 -9.67 -4.34
N THR A 23 1.01 -8.87 -4.88
CA THR A 23 1.16 -7.42 -4.93
C THR A 23 1.00 -6.80 -3.55
N ALA A 24 -0.02 -7.19 -2.79
CA ALA A 24 -0.21 -6.74 -1.42
C ALA A 24 1.00 -7.09 -0.53
N LYS A 25 1.56 -8.29 -0.70
CA LYS A 25 2.79 -8.70 -0.01
C LYS A 25 3.98 -7.80 -0.36
N SER A 26 4.18 -7.51 -1.65
CA SER A 26 5.26 -6.65 -2.13
C SER A 26 5.13 -5.21 -1.61
N LEU A 27 3.90 -4.67 -1.60
CA LEU A 27 3.61 -3.33 -1.08
C LEU A 27 3.92 -3.22 0.43
N ARG A 28 3.52 -4.24 1.20
CA ARG A 28 3.80 -4.31 2.65
C ARG A 28 5.31 -4.39 2.93
N GLU A 29 6.02 -5.21 2.16
CA GLU A 29 7.48 -5.37 2.31
C GLU A 29 8.23 -4.09 1.92
N ALA A 30 7.85 -3.45 0.82
CA ALA A 30 8.47 -2.22 0.37
C ALA A 30 8.23 -1.04 1.31
N SER A 31 7.05 -0.97 1.95
CA SER A 31 6.71 0.09 2.90
C SER A 31 7.26 -0.14 4.30
N GLY A 32 7.64 -1.37 4.65
CA GLY A 32 8.05 -1.74 6.01
C GLY A 32 6.86 -1.84 6.99
N ALA A 33 5.64 -1.95 6.47
CA ALA A 33 4.46 -2.12 7.30
C ALA A 33 4.43 -3.50 7.97
N LYS A 34 3.89 -3.56 9.20
CA LYS A 34 3.70 -4.81 9.93
C LYS A 34 2.58 -5.65 9.30
N GLU A 35 1.44 -5.01 9.04
CA GLU A 35 0.28 -5.64 8.40
C GLU A 35 -0.34 -4.71 7.36
N PHE A 36 -0.94 -5.30 6.32
CA PHE A 36 -1.61 -4.59 5.24
C PHE A 36 -2.92 -5.32 4.91
N HIS A 37 -4.04 -4.66 5.17
CA HIS A 37 -5.38 -5.23 5.10
C HIS A 37 -6.17 -4.54 3.99
N ILE A 38 -6.86 -5.35 3.18
CA ILE A 38 -7.69 -4.89 2.07
C ILE A 38 -9.02 -5.60 2.19
N ASP A 39 -10.10 -4.85 2.32
CA ASP A 39 -11.46 -5.39 2.23
C ASP A 39 -11.82 -5.55 0.75
N SER A 40 -12.09 -6.79 0.33
CA SER A 40 -12.38 -7.09 -1.08
C SER A 40 -13.81 -6.74 -1.52
N GLU A 41 -14.72 -6.44 -0.60
CA GLU A 41 -16.09 -6.06 -0.89
C GLU A 41 -16.26 -4.54 -0.95
N SER A 42 -15.69 -3.84 0.03
CA SER A 42 -15.74 -2.38 0.11
C SER A 42 -14.59 -1.72 -0.65
N GLY A 43 -13.40 -2.31 -0.69
CA GLY A 43 -12.17 -1.64 -1.18
C GLY A 43 -11.54 -0.74 -0.13
N ASP A 44 -11.93 -0.86 1.14
CA ASP A 44 -11.25 -0.18 2.24
C ASP A 44 -9.86 -0.77 2.43
N VAL A 45 -8.89 0.11 2.69
CA VAL A 45 -7.49 -0.26 2.81
C VAL A 45 -6.97 0.27 4.14
N GLU A 46 -6.31 -0.59 4.89
CA GLU A 46 -5.74 -0.26 6.18
C GLU A 46 -4.32 -0.81 6.30
N VAL A 47 -3.46 -0.07 6.98
CA VAL A 47 -2.10 -0.50 7.28
C VAL A 47 -1.85 -0.42 8.78
N VAL A 48 -1.14 -1.42 9.29
CA VAL A 48 -0.63 -1.43 10.66
C VAL A 48 0.88 -1.27 10.58
N TRP A 49 1.37 -0.13 11.06
CA TRP A 49 2.79 0.14 11.28
C TRP A 49 3.25 -0.52 12.58
N GLY A 50 4.53 -0.85 12.65
CA GLY A 50 5.17 -1.32 13.88
C GLY A 50 5.26 -0.24 14.96
N GLU A 51 6.14 -0.47 15.94
CA GLU A 51 6.42 0.51 16.98
C GLU A 51 7.15 1.73 16.37
N PRO A 52 6.97 2.94 16.93
CA PRO A 52 7.73 4.11 16.49
C PRO A 52 9.24 3.80 16.47
N GLY A 53 9.90 4.09 15.35
CA GLY A 53 11.32 3.75 15.13
C GLY A 53 11.56 2.37 14.50
N SER A 54 10.55 1.51 14.37
CA SER A 54 10.66 0.21 13.70
C SER A 54 10.32 0.23 12.20
N TYR A 55 9.92 1.39 11.68
CA TYR A 55 9.55 1.60 10.27
C TYR A 55 10.04 2.97 9.83
N ASP A 56 10.21 3.14 8.52
CA ASP A 56 10.61 4.42 7.93
C ASP A 56 9.40 5.37 7.91
N PRO A 57 9.44 6.51 8.64
CA PRO A 57 8.33 7.45 8.68
C PRO A 57 8.07 8.12 7.32
N ILE A 58 9.10 8.29 6.47
CA ILE A 58 8.94 8.86 5.13
C ILE A 58 8.15 7.91 4.25
N LYS A 59 8.49 6.62 4.27
CA LYS A 59 7.72 5.59 3.55
C LYS A 59 6.28 5.50 4.04
N ALA A 60 6.06 5.59 5.35
CA ALA A 60 4.71 5.61 5.92
C ALA A 60 3.88 6.83 5.45
N MET A 61 4.51 8.00 5.34
CA MET A 61 3.86 9.22 4.82
C MET A 61 3.54 9.13 3.32
N LYS A 62 4.38 8.45 2.53
CA LYS A 62 4.21 8.27 1.08
C LYS A 62 3.27 7.14 0.70
N PHE A 63 3.10 6.14 1.55
CA PHE A 63 2.30 4.95 1.25
C PHE A 63 0.85 5.25 0.81
N PRO A 64 0.12 6.23 1.40
CA PRO A 64 -1.18 6.66 0.88
C PRO A 64 -1.18 7.05 -0.61
N ASP A 65 -0.13 7.74 -1.07
CA ASP A 65 -0.02 8.17 -2.47
C ASP A 65 0.27 6.99 -3.42
N VAL A 66 1.01 5.98 -2.95
CA VAL A 66 1.21 4.72 -3.67
C VAL A 66 -0.12 4.01 -3.91
N ILE A 67 -0.95 3.86 -2.87
CA ILE A 67 -2.28 3.25 -2.99
C ILE A 67 -3.16 4.05 -3.96
N LYS A 68 -3.14 5.39 -3.84
CA LYS A 68 -3.88 6.30 -4.71
C LYS A 68 -3.44 6.19 -6.17
N ALA A 69 -2.14 6.04 -6.43
CA ALA A 69 -1.60 5.86 -7.78
C ALA A 69 -2.07 4.54 -8.42
N ILE A 70 -2.06 3.44 -7.67
CA ILE A 70 -2.58 2.14 -8.14
C ILE A 70 -4.08 2.23 -8.44
N GLY A 71 -4.84 2.90 -7.58
CA GLY A 71 -6.27 3.18 -7.78
C GLY A 71 -6.55 4.00 -9.03
N ARG A 72 -5.62 4.84 -9.46
CA ARG A 72 -5.71 5.66 -10.69
C ARG A 72 -5.18 4.96 -11.94
N GLY A 73 -4.79 3.70 -11.85
CA GLY A 73 -4.35 2.91 -13.01
C GLY A 73 -2.84 2.69 -13.11
N MET A 74 -2.03 3.24 -12.20
CA MET A 74 -0.59 2.97 -12.19
C MET A 74 -0.32 1.48 -11.94
N ALA A 75 0.69 0.92 -12.61
CA ALA A 75 1.14 -0.44 -12.38
C ALA A 75 1.79 -0.56 -10.98
N PRO A 76 1.52 -1.63 -10.20
CA PRO A 76 2.03 -1.75 -8.83
C PRO A 76 3.55 -1.64 -8.71
N ASN A 77 4.30 -2.27 -9.62
CA ASN A 77 5.77 -2.18 -9.63
C ASN A 77 6.29 -0.75 -9.84
N ALA A 78 5.57 0.06 -10.61
CA ALA A 78 5.91 1.47 -10.79
C ALA A 78 5.51 2.30 -9.56
N ALA A 79 4.36 2.00 -8.96
CA ALA A 79 3.89 2.69 -7.76
C ALA A 79 4.79 2.43 -6.55
N ILE A 80 5.36 1.23 -6.41
CA ILE A 80 6.32 0.89 -5.33
C ILE A 80 7.54 1.82 -5.38
N ARG A 81 8.03 2.18 -6.57
CA ARG A 81 9.17 3.09 -6.72
C ARG A 81 8.91 4.49 -6.17
N LEU A 82 7.64 4.89 -5.98
CA LEU A 82 7.30 6.15 -5.33
C LEU A 82 7.67 6.17 -3.84
N LEU A 83 7.93 5.01 -3.24
CA LEU A 83 8.42 4.90 -1.86
C LEU A 83 9.91 5.18 -1.75
N ASP A 84 10.67 5.02 -2.83
CA ASP A 84 12.10 5.27 -2.85
C ASP A 84 12.35 6.75 -3.23
N ASP A 85 13.23 7.41 -2.47
CA ASP A 85 13.53 8.84 -2.58
C ASP A 85 14.59 9.14 -3.66
N ASP A 86 14.51 8.50 -4.83
CA ASP A 86 15.42 8.80 -5.94
C ASP A 86 14.96 10.07 -6.67
N ASN A 87 15.28 11.22 -6.08
CA ASN A 87 15.41 12.49 -6.80
C ASN A 87 16.48 13.38 -6.16
#